data_AF-A0A8J7EVT9-F1
#
_entry.id   AF-A0A8J7EVT9-F1
#
_cell.length_a   1.000
_cell.length_b   1.000
_cell.length_c   1.000
_cell.angle_alpha   90.00
_cell.angle_beta   90.00
_cell.angle_gamma   90.00
#
_symmetry.space_group_name_H-M   'P 1'
#
loop_
_entity.id
_entity.type
_entity.pdbx_description
1 polymer ?
#
loop_
_entity_poly.entity_id
_entity_poly.type
_entity_poly.pdbx_seq_one_letter_code
_entity_poly.pdbx_strand_id
1 'polypeptide(L)'
;MPKGQFDVEAFYAALDSQRQSKRLNWKQVAEESGVSASTLTRMAQGRRPDVDSMAALLVWSGLDANSFVHHDRSDQPSDNLATITAYLRADPHLTPEGSAAIEAVVKAAYEKLRKDQ
;
A
#
# COMPACT_ATOMS: atom_id res chain seq x y z
N MET A 1 -14.35 -14.34 -18.48
CA MET A 1 -14.16 -12.98 -17.93
C MET A 1 -12.92 -13.03 -17.05
N PRO A 2 -11.92 -12.16 -17.23
CA PRO A 2 -10.81 -12.07 -16.29
C PRO A 2 -11.40 -11.76 -14.92
N LYS A 3 -11.14 -12.62 -13.94
CA LYS A 3 -11.60 -12.41 -12.57
C LYS A 3 -10.59 -11.47 -11.91
N GLY A 4 -10.95 -10.20 -11.77
CA GLY A 4 -10.14 -9.26 -10.98
C GLY A 4 -10.01 -9.81 -9.55
N GLN A 5 -8.79 -10.12 -9.13
CA GLN A 5 -8.53 -10.60 -7.77
C GLN A 5 -8.12 -9.40 -6.92
N PHE A 6 -8.94 -9.08 -5.91
CA PHE A 6 -8.57 -8.07 -4.91
C PHE A 6 -7.39 -8.54 -4.05
N ASP A 7 -6.35 -7.73 -3.94
CA ASP A 7 -5.16 -7.97 -3.13
C ASP A 7 -5.36 -7.40 -1.71
N VAL A 8 -5.65 -8.30 -0.77
CA VAL A 8 -5.97 -7.94 0.61
C VAL A 8 -4.71 -7.55 1.38
N GLU A 9 -3.58 -8.15 1.04
CA GLU A 9 -2.30 -7.87 1.70
C GLU A 9 -1.80 -6.48 1.30
N ALA A 10 -1.85 -6.17 0.00
CA ALA A 10 -1.53 -4.83 -0.50
C ALA A 10 -2.48 -3.77 0.09
N PHE A 11 -3.78 -4.08 0.17
CA PHE A 11 -4.75 -3.18 0.78
C PHE A 11 -4.46 -2.94 2.28
N TYR A 12 -4.17 -3.99 3.04
CA TYR A 12 -3.84 -3.86 4.46
C TYR A 12 -2.55 -3.06 4.68
N ALA A 13 -1.51 -3.27 3.87
CA ALA A 13 -0.26 -2.51 3.94
C ALA A 13 -0.47 -1.02 3.61
N ALA A 14 -1.33 -0.71 2.64
CA ALA A 14 -1.70 0.67 2.33
C ALA A 14 -2.50 1.33 3.47
N LEU A 15 -3.42 0.59 4.09
CA LEU A 15 -4.13 1.05 5.29
C LEU A 15 -3.18 1.32 6.46
N ASP A 16 -2.19 0.45 6.67
CA ASP A 16 -1.19 0.66 7.72
C ASP A 16 -0.37 1.94 7.49
N SER A 17 -0.03 2.23 6.22
CA SER A 17 0.64 3.46 5.84
C SER A 17 -0.22 4.70 6.14
N GLN A 18 -1.54 4.65 5.86
CA GLN A 18 -2.49 5.72 6.21
C GLN A 18 -2.68 5.87 7.73
N ARG A 19 -2.69 4.76 8.46
CA ARG A 19 -2.72 4.76 9.93
C ARG A 19 -1.49 5.45 10.50
N GLN A 20 -0.30 5.11 9.99
CA GLN A 20 0.97 5.67 10.45
C GLN A 20 1.08 7.17 10.12
N SER A 21 0.66 7.61 8.93
CA SER A 21 0.67 9.03 8.54
C SER A 21 -0.23 9.89 9.45
N LYS A 22 -1.38 9.34 9.87
CA LYS A 22 -2.31 9.97 10.83
C LYS A 22 -1.89 9.78 12.30
N ARG A 23 -0.80 9.05 12.58
CA ARG A 23 -0.28 8.71 13.93
C ARG A 23 -1.29 7.98 14.82
N LEU A 24 -2.10 7.10 14.22
CA LEU A 24 -3.15 6.36 14.91
C LEU A 24 -2.70 4.95 15.29
N ASN A 25 -3.33 4.36 16.30
CA ASN A 25 -3.29 2.92 16.55
C ASN A 25 -4.51 2.23 15.90
N TRP A 26 -4.48 0.89 15.79
CA TRP A 26 -5.57 0.15 15.14
C TRP A 26 -6.93 0.26 15.84
N LYS A 27 -6.96 0.52 17.15
CA LYS A 27 -8.21 0.76 17.87
C LYS A 27 -8.84 2.08 17.42
N GLN A 28 -8.04 3.13 17.23
CA GLN A 28 -8.53 4.41 16.72
C GLN A 28 -8.99 4.29 15.27
N VAL A 29 -8.29 3.51 14.43
CA VAL A 29 -8.76 3.21 13.06
C VAL A 29 -10.13 2.52 13.08
N ALA A 30 -10.35 1.56 13.98
CA ALA A 30 -11.64 0.91 14.14
C ALA A 30 -12.75 1.92 14.49
N GLU A 31 -12.48 2.82 15.43
CA GLU A 31 -13.41 3.87 15.84
C GLU A 31 -13.71 4.87 14.71
N GLU A 32 -12.69 5.34 13.98
CA GLU A 32 -12.84 6.32 12.90
C GLU A 32 -13.48 5.75 11.63
N SER A 33 -13.16 4.49 11.29
CA SER A 33 -13.73 3.82 10.11
C SER A 33 -15.09 3.18 10.37
N GLY A 34 -15.49 3.01 11.63
CA GLY A 34 -16.69 2.28 12.01
C GLY A 34 -16.57 0.75 11.84
N VAL A 35 -15.38 0.23 11.55
CA VAL A 35 -15.11 -1.20 11.41
C VAL A 35 -14.66 -1.80 12.73
N SER A 36 -15.08 -3.04 13.02
CA SER A 36 -14.66 -3.69 14.27
C SER A 36 -13.15 -3.96 14.32
N ALA A 37 -12.55 -3.85 15.51
CA ALA A 37 -11.15 -4.23 15.72
C ALA A 37 -10.86 -5.70 15.35
N SER A 38 -11.85 -6.59 15.51
CA SER A 38 -11.74 -8.00 15.09
C SER A 38 -11.59 -8.13 13.56
N THR A 39 -12.29 -7.30 12.79
CA THR A 39 -12.12 -7.26 11.32
C THR A 39 -10.70 -6.85 10.95
N LEU A 40 -10.15 -5.80 11.58
CA LEU A 40 -8.78 -5.36 11.34
C LEU A 40 -7.73 -6.42 11.71
N THR A 41 -7.91 -7.10 12.85
CA THR A 41 -7.04 -8.23 13.25
C THR A 41 -7.08 -9.37 12.25
N ARG A 42 -8.28 -9.73 11.76
CA ARG A 42 -8.43 -10.77 10.73
C ARG A 42 -7.76 -10.34 9.41
N MET A 43 -7.88 -9.07 9.03
CA MET A 43 -7.20 -8.54 7.85
C MET A 43 -5.67 -8.61 7.98
N ALA A 44 -5.13 -8.33 9.17
CA ALA A 44 -3.69 -8.50 9.44
C ALA A 44 -3.22 -9.96 9.25
N GLN A 45 -4.14 -10.92 9.32
CA GLN A 45 -3.91 -12.35 9.07
C GLN A 45 -4.24 -12.76 7.62
N GLY A 46 -4.43 -11.81 6.72
CA GLY A 46 -4.73 -12.05 5.30
C GLY A 46 -6.20 -12.38 5.00
N ARG A 47 -7.11 -12.30 5.98
CA ARG A 47 -8.54 -12.55 5.74
C ARG A 47 -9.18 -11.34 5.06
N ARG A 48 -10.02 -11.62 4.06
CA ARG A 48 -10.79 -10.57 3.36
C ARG A 48 -11.83 -9.94 4.30
N PRO A 49 -11.97 -8.61 4.33
CA PRO A 49 -13.15 -7.98 4.89
C PRO A 49 -14.40 -8.28 4.05
N ASP A 50 -15.58 -8.10 4.65
CA ASP A 50 -16.82 -8.00 3.88
C ASP A 50 -16.87 -6.67 3.10
N VAL A 51 -17.86 -6.55 2.22
CA VAL A 51 -18.00 -5.41 1.31
C VAL A 51 -18.20 -4.09 2.07
N ASP A 52 -18.98 -4.11 3.14
CA ASP A 52 -19.28 -2.92 3.94
C ASP A 52 -18.03 -2.43 4.69
N SER A 53 -17.30 -3.35 5.33
CA SER A 53 -16.04 -3.04 6.01
C SER A 53 -14.99 -2.53 5.02
N MET A 54 -14.93 -3.10 3.81
CA MET A 54 -14.03 -2.64 2.76
C MET A 54 -14.38 -1.21 2.32
N ALA A 55 -15.65 -0.93 2.05
CA ALA A 55 -16.11 0.40 1.66
C ALA A 55 -15.81 1.45 2.74
N ALA A 56 -16.08 1.12 4.01
CA ALA A 56 -15.80 1.99 5.13
C ALA A 56 -14.31 2.33 5.26
N LEU A 57 -13.42 1.34 5.09
CA LEU A 57 -11.97 1.54 5.13
C LEU A 57 -11.45 2.34 3.94
N LEU A 58 -12.01 2.15 2.73
CA LEU A 58 -11.67 2.95 1.56
C LEU A 58 -12.04 4.43 1.76
N VAL A 59 -13.24 4.70 2.29
CA VAL A 59 -13.68 6.07 2.60
C VAL A 59 -12.80 6.71 3.66
N TRP A 60 -12.49 5.98 4.74
CA TRP A 60 -11.61 6.49 5.82
C TRP A 60 -10.19 6.81 5.33
N SER A 61 -9.63 5.94 4.50
CA SER A 61 -8.25 6.03 4.04
C SER A 61 -8.04 6.95 2.84
N GLY A 62 -9.10 7.20 2.05
CA GLY A 62 -9.01 7.91 0.78
C GLY A 62 -8.31 7.11 -0.33
N LEU A 63 -8.14 5.79 -0.15
CA LEU A 63 -7.51 4.91 -1.14
C LEU A 63 -8.50 4.55 -2.26
N ASP A 64 -7.99 4.35 -3.48
CA ASP A 64 -8.77 3.84 -4.61
C ASP A 64 -8.74 2.31 -4.64
N ALA A 65 -9.92 1.69 -4.62
CA ALA A 65 -10.11 0.24 -4.69
C ALA A 65 -9.46 -0.39 -5.94
N ASN A 66 -9.44 0.33 -7.07
CA ASN A 66 -8.86 -0.17 -8.31
C ASN A 66 -7.36 -0.43 -8.20
N SER A 67 -6.67 0.25 -7.29
CA SER A 67 -5.23 0.05 -7.02
C SER A 67 -4.91 -1.35 -6.48
N PHE A 68 -5.93 -2.06 -5.97
CA PHE A 68 -5.78 -3.37 -5.35
C PHE A 68 -6.43 -4.49 -6.16
N VAL A 69 -6.92 -4.21 -7.38
CA VAL A 69 -7.49 -5.22 -8.26
C VAL A 69 -6.44 -5.64 -9.27
N HIS A 70 -5.93 -6.87 -9.13
CA HIS A 70 -5.06 -7.45 -10.14
C HIS A 70 -5.85 -7.73 -11.40
N HIS A 71 -5.48 -7.06 -12.48
CA HIS A 71 -5.85 -7.45 -13.83
C HIS A 71 -4.73 -8.34 -14.39
N ASP A 72 -5.07 -9.43 -15.08
CA ASP A 72 -4.13 -10.35 -15.76
C ASP A 72 -3.28 -9.67 -16.87
N ARG A 73 -3.19 -8.34 -16.91
CA ARG A 73 -2.22 -7.64 -17.77
C ARG A 73 -0.83 -7.79 -17.18
N SER A 74 -0.12 -8.79 -17.67
CA SER A 74 1.30 -8.65 -17.99
C SER A 74 1.59 -7.27 -18.62
N ASP A 75 2.72 -6.66 -18.25
CA ASP A 75 3.31 -5.37 -18.71
C ASP A 75 2.98 -4.15 -17.82
N GLN A 76 3.91 -3.47 -17.13
CA GLN A 76 5.33 -3.23 -17.41
C GLN A 76 6.17 -3.13 -16.10
N PRO A 77 7.26 -3.91 -15.96
CA PRO A 77 8.27 -3.74 -14.92
C PRO A 77 9.21 -2.52 -15.12
N SER A 78 9.03 -1.73 -16.19
CA SER A 78 10.05 -0.78 -16.64
C SER A 78 10.01 0.60 -16.01
N ASP A 79 8.93 0.99 -15.31
CA ASP A 79 8.78 2.38 -14.80
C ASP A 79 8.59 2.49 -13.27
N ASN A 80 8.41 1.38 -12.55
CA ASN A 80 8.14 1.43 -11.11
C ASN A 80 9.32 1.98 -10.30
N LEU A 81 10.54 1.54 -10.59
CA LEU A 81 11.74 2.04 -9.91
C LEU A 81 11.96 3.53 -10.22
N ALA A 82 11.81 3.93 -11.49
CA ALA A 82 11.96 5.32 -11.89
C ALA A 82 10.91 6.22 -11.20
N THR A 83 9.65 5.78 -11.17
CA THR A 83 8.55 6.45 -10.48
C THR A 83 8.83 6.63 -8.98
N ILE A 84 9.24 5.57 -8.28
CA ILE A 84 9.57 5.65 -6.84
C ILE A 84 10.70 6.66 -6.61
N THR A 85 11.77 6.61 -7.41
CA THR A 85 12.88 7.57 -7.27
C THR A 85 12.47 9.01 -7.58
N ALA A 86 11.55 9.22 -8.52
CA ALA A 86 11.02 10.54 -8.82
C ALA A 86 10.22 11.11 -7.63
N TYR A 87 9.38 10.31 -6.98
CA TYR A 87 8.64 10.72 -5.78
C TYR A 87 9.59 11.05 -4.62
N LEU A 88 10.62 10.25 -4.38
CA LEU A 88 11.60 10.51 -3.32
C LEU A 88 12.36 11.83 -3.53
N ARG A 89 12.67 12.20 -4.77
CA ARG A 89 13.35 13.48 -5.08
C ARG A 89 12.41 14.68 -4.98
N ALA A 90 11.12 14.48 -5.19
CA ALA A 90 10.11 15.53 -5.12
C ALA A 90 9.55 15.75 -3.71
N ASP A 91 9.90 14.91 -2.72
CA ASP A 91 9.39 15.02 -1.36
C ASP A 91 10.02 16.21 -0.61
N PRO A 92 9.22 17.24 -0.25
CA PRO A 92 9.73 18.43 0.45
C PRO A 92 10.16 18.14 1.90
N HIS A 93 9.85 16.96 2.46
CA HIS A 93 10.23 16.58 3.81
C HIS A 93 11.59 15.89 3.89
N LEU A 94 12.23 15.60 2.75
CA LEU A 94 13.54 14.96 2.70
C LEU A 94 14.63 15.97 2.35
N THR A 95 15.79 15.86 3.01
CA THR A 95 16.99 16.55 2.53
C THR A 95 17.49 15.90 1.24
N PRO A 96 18.26 16.61 0.39
CA PRO A 96 18.87 16.02 -0.80
C PRO A 96 19.68 14.75 -0.49
N GLU A 97 20.43 14.77 0.62
CA GLU A 97 21.23 13.64 1.09
C GLU A 97 20.33 12.48 1.56
N GLY A 98 19.24 12.77 2.28
CA GLY A 98 18.29 11.76 2.75
C GLY A 98 17.55 11.07 1.60
N SER A 99 17.10 11.84 0.62
CA SER A 99 16.48 11.33 -0.60
C SER A 99 17.44 10.40 -1.37
N ALA A 100 18.69 10.83 -1.55
CA ALA A 100 19.72 10.02 -2.20
C ALA A 100 20.03 8.72 -1.44
N ALA A 101 20.07 8.76 -0.10
CA ALA A 101 20.29 7.58 0.72
C ALA A 101 19.16 6.55 0.59
N ILE A 102 17.90 6.99 0.63
CA ILE A 102 16.73 6.11 0.45
C ILE A 102 16.72 5.55 -0.97
N GLU A 103 16.99 6.39 -1.99
CA GLU A 103 17.10 5.96 -3.38
C GLU A 103 18.14 4.84 -3.55
N ALA A 104 19.31 4.95 -2.91
CA ALA A 104 20.34 3.92 -2.98
C ALA A 104 19.89 2.58 -2.37
N VAL A 105 19.21 2.62 -1.22
CA VAL A 105 18.67 1.43 -0.55
C VAL A 105 17.62 0.75 -1.44
N VAL A 106 16.67 1.52 -1.99
CA VAL A 106 15.61 1.00 -2.85
C VAL A 106 16.19 0.37 -4.12
N LYS A 107 17.16 1.02 -4.77
CA LYS A 107 17.84 0.48 -5.95
C LYS A 107 18.54 -0.85 -5.65
N ALA A 108 19.33 -0.89 -4.57
CA ALA A 108 20.05 -2.10 -4.18
C ALA A 108 19.10 -3.26 -3.83
N ALA A 109 18.00 -2.97 -3.14
CA ALA A 109 16.96 -3.96 -2.85
C ALA A 109 16.27 -4.45 -4.13
N TYR A 110 15.95 -3.54 -5.06
CA TYR A 110 15.30 -3.88 -6.32
C TYR A 110 16.19 -4.77 -7.21
N GLU A 111 17.47 -4.43 -7.36
CA GLU A 111 18.44 -5.23 -8.11
C GLU A 111 18.57 -6.65 -7.55
N LYS A 112 18.61 -6.79 -6.22
CA LYS A 112 18.77 -8.08 -5.55
C LYS A 112 17.51 -8.96 -5.60
N LEU A 113 16.33 -8.35 -5.62
CA LEU A 113 15.05 -9.06 -5.50
C LEU A 113 14.34 -9.26 -6.85
N ARG A 114 14.73 -8.51 -7.89
CA ARG A 114 14.24 -8.76 -9.24
C ARG A 114 14.73 -10.14 -9.66
N LYS A 115 13.80 -11.05 -10.00
CA LYS A 115 14.17 -12.32 -10.63
C LYS A 115 14.99 -12.00 -11.88
N ASP A 116 16.19 -12.55 -11.96
CA ASP A 116 16.89 -12.68 -13.24
C ASP A 116 15.90 -13.35 -14.20
N GLN A 117 15.56 -12.65 -15.28
CA GLN A 117 14.79 -13.25 -16.37
C GLN A 117 15.61 -14.33 -17.06
#